data_AF-A0A925HNZ4-F1
#
_entry.id   AF-A0A925HNZ4-F1
#
_cell.length_a   1.000
_cell.length_b   1.000
_cell.length_c   1.000
_cell.angle_alpha   90.00
_cell.angle_beta   90.00
_cell.angle_gamma   90.00
#
_symmetry.space_group_name_H-M   'P 1'
#
loop_
_entity.id
_entity.type
_entity.pdbx_description
1 polymer ?
#
loop_
_entity_poly.entity_id
_entity_poly.type
_entity_poly.pdbx_seq_one_letter_code
_entity_poly.pdbx_strand_id
1 'polypeptide(L)'
;MQTQSRWREWIIAITIILGSFPSVVFATHEADHRFTVEGFVCGADGKGSPNIDVLVKDTKISSGQIVKTDGDGYYKAAFHLHNDNLGDPLLIEANGQQQQQKVSFDPKDLEAERIIQINFGTGCIEDRRSTPLWVYLGLGAVAATVGGFIGLKLIRSSRKQEQKRGRSQGKRKQ
;
A
#
# COMPACT_ATOMS: atom_id res chain seq x y z
N MET A 1 43.32 -11.51 20.86
CA MET A 1 41.94 -12.02 21.01
C MET A 1 40.96 -10.84 20.90
N GLN A 2 40.61 -10.40 19.69
CA GLN A 2 39.75 -9.20 19.48
C GLN A 2 38.74 -9.38 18.32
N THR A 3 38.79 -10.52 17.64
CA THR A 3 37.95 -10.83 16.48
C THR A 3 36.58 -11.36 16.89
N GLN A 4 36.48 -12.14 17.97
CA GLN A 4 35.24 -12.79 18.41
C GLN A 4 34.12 -11.83 18.85
N SER A 5 34.43 -10.65 19.42
CA SER A 5 33.39 -9.71 19.88
C SER A 5 32.63 -9.08 18.72
N ARG A 6 33.34 -8.78 17.62
CA ARG A 6 32.78 -8.12 16.44
C ARG A 6 31.69 -8.99 15.80
N TRP A 7 31.90 -10.30 15.65
CA TRP A 7 30.92 -11.21 15.06
C TRP A 7 29.64 -11.31 15.88
N ARG A 8 29.73 -11.27 17.22
CA ARG A 8 28.55 -11.26 18.10
C ARG A 8 27.73 -9.98 17.94
N GLU A 9 28.38 -8.82 17.79
CA GLU A 9 27.69 -7.55 17.52
C GLU A 9 26.95 -7.55 16.17
N TRP A 10 27.56 -8.11 15.11
CA TRP A 10 26.88 -8.24 13.80
C TRP A 10 25.68 -9.19 13.87
N ILE A 11 25.81 -10.31 14.60
CA ILE A 11 24.70 -11.26 14.79
C ILE A 11 23.55 -10.59 15.54
N ILE A 12 23.85 -9.87 16.64
CA ILE A 12 22.84 -9.15 17.44
C ILE A 12 22.16 -8.06 16.61
N ALA A 13 22.91 -7.29 15.81
CA ALA A 13 22.33 -6.27 14.94
C ALA A 13 21.41 -6.89 13.88
N ILE A 14 21.80 -8.03 13.30
CA ILE A 14 21.00 -8.76 12.30
C ILE A 14 19.71 -9.32 12.94
N THR A 15 19.77 -9.91 14.14
CA THR A 15 18.56 -10.40 14.82
C THR A 15 17.62 -9.29 15.25
N ILE A 16 18.14 -8.13 15.65
CA ILE A 16 17.28 -6.96 15.95
C ILE A 16 16.60 -6.46 14.68
N ILE A 17 17.32 -6.36 13.55
CA ILE A 17 16.74 -5.94 12.27
C ILE A 17 15.68 -6.94 11.79
N LEU A 18 15.94 -8.25 11.88
CA LEU A 18 15.00 -9.30 11.49
C LEU A 18 13.77 -9.41 12.41
N GLY A 19 13.93 -9.12 13.71
CA GLY A 19 12.81 -9.12 14.67
C GLY A 19 11.96 -7.85 14.67
N SER A 20 12.43 -6.78 14.02
CA SER A 20 11.73 -5.50 13.93
C SER A 20 10.82 -5.40 12.71
N PHE A 21 10.78 -6.42 11.84
CA PHE A 21 9.80 -6.45 10.76
C PHE A 21 8.42 -6.66 11.38
N PRO A 22 7.47 -5.72 11.20
CA PRO A 22 6.12 -5.94 11.65
C PRO A 22 5.63 -7.23 10.99
N SER A 23 5.18 -8.19 11.80
CA SER A 23 4.46 -9.34 11.29
C SER A 23 3.25 -8.77 10.55
N VAL A 24 3.21 -8.94 9.23
CA VAL A 24 2.04 -8.56 8.45
C VAL A 24 0.94 -9.55 8.84
N VAL A 25 0.17 -9.19 9.86
CA VAL A 25 -0.99 -9.96 10.28
C VAL A 25 -2.07 -9.67 9.25
N PHE A 26 -2.22 -10.57 8.27
CA PHE A 26 -3.38 -10.56 7.39
C PHE A 26 -4.59 -10.99 8.21
N ALA A 27 -5.57 -10.09 8.34
CA ALA A 27 -6.85 -10.45 8.93
C ALA A 27 -7.59 -11.37 7.94
N THR A 28 -7.62 -12.67 8.20
CA THR A 28 -8.36 -13.66 7.41
C THR A 28 -9.84 -13.58 7.75
N HIS A 29 -10.52 -12.54 7.25
CA HIS A 29 -11.98 -12.50 7.29
C HIS A 29 -12.55 -13.15 6.03
N GLU A 30 -13.69 -13.81 6.17
CA GLU A 30 -14.44 -14.43 5.09
C GLU A 30 -14.95 -13.34 4.11
N ALA A 31 -14.24 -13.20 2.99
CA ALA A 31 -14.47 -12.19 1.95
C ALA A 31 -15.58 -12.60 0.97
N ASP A 32 -15.96 -13.87 0.95
CA ASP A 32 -16.74 -14.54 -0.11
C ASP A 32 -18.22 -14.16 -0.19
N HIS A 33 -18.72 -13.25 0.66
CA HIS A 33 -20.08 -12.69 0.55
C HIS A 33 -20.12 -11.17 0.67
N ARG A 34 -18.96 -10.51 0.87
CA ARG A 34 -18.89 -9.06 1.03
C ARG A 34 -18.65 -8.41 -0.32
N PHE A 35 -19.66 -7.70 -0.82
CA PHE A 35 -19.55 -6.87 -2.01
C PHE A 35 -19.50 -5.40 -1.62
N THR A 36 -18.44 -4.70 -2.01
CA THR A 36 -18.22 -3.30 -1.67
C THR A 36 -18.33 -2.43 -2.92
N VAL A 37 -19.13 -1.38 -2.82
CA VAL A 37 -19.08 -0.25 -3.75
C VAL A 37 -18.39 0.90 -3.03
N GLU A 38 -17.31 1.40 -3.60
CA GLU A 38 -16.58 2.53 -3.04
C GLU A 38 -16.22 3.55 -4.12
N GLY A 39 -15.78 4.72 -3.70
CA GLY A 39 -15.24 5.72 -4.59
C GLY A 39 -15.35 7.10 -4.00
N PHE A 40 -15.26 8.10 -4.87
CA PHE A 40 -15.23 9.51 -4.47
C PHE A 40 -16.33 10.31 -5.15
N VAL A 41 -16.89 11.27 -4.43
CA VAL A 41 -17.68 12.35 -5.01
C VAL A 41 -16.83 13.61 -5.04
N CYS A 42 -16.60 14.15 -6.23
CA CYS A 42 -15.70 15.27 -6.43
C CYS A 42 -16.41 16.47 -7.07
N GLY A 43 -15.96 17.67 -6.69
CA GLY A 43 -16.39 18.91 -7.31
C GLY A 43 -15.74 19.14 -8.68
N ALA A 44 -16.12 20.22 -9.34
CA ALA A 44 -15.53 20.62 -10.61
C ALA A 44 -14.02 20.97 -10.52
N ASP A 45 -13.53 21.27 -9.32
CA ASP A 45 -12.13 21.54 -9.02
C ASP A 45 -11.32 20.26 -8.70
N GLY A 46 -11.95 19.08 -8.81
CA GLY A 46 -11.34 17.78 -8.50
C GLY A 46 -11.24 17.46 -7.01
N LYS A 47 -11.66 18.37 -6.12
CA LYS A 47 -11.64 18.12 -4.67
C LYS A 47 -12.81 17.26 -4.23
N GLY A 48 -12.54 16.42 -3.23
CA GLY A 48 -13.55 15.66 -2.52
C GLY A 48 -14.66 16.54 -1.96
N SER A 49 -15.90 16.11 -2.17
CA SER A 49 -17.10 16.76 -1.64
C SER A 49 -17.59 16.00 -0.41
N PRO A 50 -17.45 16.56 0.80
CA PRO A 50 -17.83 15.87 2.03
C PRO A 50 -19.34 15.91 2.30
N ASN A 51 -19.81 14.97 3.11
CA ASN A 51 -21.21 14.90 3.59
C ASN A 51 -22.26 14.81 2.46
N ILE A 52 -21.88 14.27 1.30
CA ILE A 52 -22.80 13.99 0.20
C ILE A 52 -23.46 12.63 0.41
N ASP A 53 -24.77 12.56 0.24
CA ASP A 53 -25.51 11.31 0.23
C ASP A 53 -25.23 10.54 -1.07
N VAL A 54 -24.81 9.29 -0.91
CA VAL A 54 -24.59 8.33 -1.99
C VAL A 54 -25.54 7.16 -1.78
N LEU A 55 -26.52 7.04 -2.65
CA LEU A 55 -27.41 5.87 -2.72
C LEU A 55 -26.71 4.78 -3.52
N VAL A 56 -26.65 3.58 -2.95
CA VAL A 56 -26.22 2.37 -3.65
C VAL A 56 -27.32 1.34 -3.51
N LYS A 57 -27.84 0.81 -4.62
CA LYS A 57 -28.99 -0.09 -4.62
C LYS A 57 -28.85 -1.19 -5.66
N ASP A 58 -28.97 -2.44 -5.24
CA ASP A 58 -29.33 -3.53 -6.13
C ASP A 58 -30.82 -3.42 -6.46
N THR A 59 -31.13 -3.17 -7.73
CA THR A 59 -32.50 -2.90 -8.17
C THR A 59 -33.32 -4.16 -8.41
N LYS A 60 -32.69 -5.34 -8.55
CA LYS A 60 -33.39 -6.61 -8.74
C LYS A 60 -33.91 -7.15 -7.42
N ILE A 61 -33.08 -7.12 -6.37
CA ILE A 61 -33.50 -7.57 -5.01
C ILE A 61 -33.99 -6.42 -4.12
N SER A 62 -34.03 -5.20 -4.64
CA SER A 62 -34.44 -3.98 -3.92
C SER A 62 -33.67 -3.72 -2.62
N SER A 63 -32.45 -4.24 -2.51
CA SER A 63 -31.55 -4.01 -1.38
C SER A 63 -30.70 -2.78 -1.64
N GLY A 64 -30.65 -1.84 -0.70
CA GLY A 64 -29.91 -0.61 -0.88
C GLY A 64 -29.59 0.09 0.42
N GLN A 65 -28.63 1.00 0.35
CA GLN A 65 -28.20 1.84 1.48
C GLN A 65 -27.83 3.23 0.98
N ILE A 66 -27.99 4.21 1.86
CA ILE A 66 -27.49 5.57 1.66
C ILE A 66 -26.31 5.75 2.62
N VAL A 67 -25.15 6.08 2.07
CA VAL A 67 -23.93 6.38 2.82
C VAL A 67 -23.52 7.83 2.59
N LYS A 68 -22.78 8.41 3.53
CA LYS A 68 -22.26 9.77 3.41
C LYS A 68 -20.79 9.76 3.07
N THR A 69 -20.37 10.67 2.20
CA THR A 69 -18.94 10.88 1.94
C THR A 69 -18.24 11.47 3.16
N ASP A 70 -16.99 11.07 3.38
CA ASP A 70 -16.12 11.60 4.44
C ASP A 70 -15.50 12.96 4.05
N GLY A 71 -14.55 13.45 4.86
CA GLY A 71 -13.88 14.74 4.65
C GLY A 71 -13.20 14.89 3.28
N ASP A 72 -12.74 13.78 2.70
CA ASP A 72 -12.02 13.72 1.43
C ASP A 72 -12.96 13.35 0.27
N GLY A 73 -14.27 13.29 0.53
CA GLY A 73 -15.29 12.93 -0.46
C GLY A 73 -15.40 11.44 -0.73
N TYR A 74 -14.73 10.58 0.06
CA TYR A 74 -14.75 9.14 -0.10
C TYR A 74 -16.02 8.52 0.51
N TYR A 75 -16.59 7.52 -0.17
CA TYR A 75 -17.68 6.71 0.35
C TYR A 75 -17.39 5.21 0.19
N LYS A 76 -18.00 4.42 1.07
CA LYS A 76 -17.97 2.96 1.03
C LYS A 76 -19.33 2.40 1.46
N ALA A 77 -19.92 1.59 0.61
CA ALA A 77 -21.19 0.88 0.83
C ALA A 77 -20.94 -0.63 0.71
N ALA A 78 -21.12 -1.36 1.81
CA ALA A 78 -20.89 -2.81 1.86
C ALA A 78 -22.22 -3.57 1.84
N PHE A 79 -22.30 -4.59 0.99
CA PHE A 79 -23.43 -5.48 0.82
C PHE A 79 -23.03 -6.90 1.17
N HIS A 80 -24.00 -7.66 1.66
CA HIS A 80 -23.90 -9.11 1.71
C HIS A 80 -24.61 -9.66 0.46
N LEU A 81 -23.84 -9.99 -0.58
CA LEU A 81 -24.36 -10.54 -1.83
C LEU A 81 -23.92 -11.99 -1.99
N HIS A 82 -24.84 -12.83 -2.45
CA HIS A 82 -24.60 -14.22 -2.76
C HIS A 82 -24.10 -14.36 -4.22
N ASN A 83 -23.60 -15.55 -4.58
CA ASN A 83 -23.06 -15.80 -5.92
C ASN A 83 -24.12 -15.68 -7.04
N ASP A 84 -25.40 -15.90 -6.73
CA ASP A 84 -26.53 -15.74 -7.64
C ASP A 84 -26.89 -14.27 -7.92
N ASN A 85 -26.35 -13.33 -7.14
CA ASN A 85 -26.45 -11.90 -7.43
C ASN A 85 -25.46 -11.44 -8.53
N LEU A 86 -24.58 -12.31 -9.02
CA LEU A 86 -23.68 -11.98 -10.11
C LEU A 86 -24.47 -11.52 -11.34
N GLY A 87 -24.15 -10.32 -11.83
CA GLY A 87 -24.81 -9.68 -12.97
C GLY A 87 -26.05 -8.86 -12.61
N ASP A 88 -26.44 -8.79 -11.33
CA ASP A 88 -27.58 -8.00 -10.89
C ASP A 88 -27.37 -6.50 -11.18
N PRO A 89 -28.43 -5.78 -11.58
CA PRO A 89 -28.36 -4.35 -11.88
C PRO A 89 -28.17 -3.51 -10.61
N LEU A 90 -27.07 -2.76 -10.58
CA LEU A 90 -26.72 -1.87 -9.50
C LEU A 90 -26.92 -0.40 -9.91
N LEU A 91 -27.66 0.33 -9.09
CA LEU A 91 -27.94 1.74 -9.21
C LEU A 91 -27.10 2.50 -8.18
N ILE A 92 -26.33 3.47 -8.64
CA ILE A 92 -25.55 4.36 -7.78
C ILE A 92 -25.92 5.80 -8.10
N GLU A 93 -26.31 6.56 -7.09
CA GLU A 93 -26.69 7.96 -7.23
C GLU A 93 -25.96 8.83 -6.21
N ALA A 94 -25.41 9.95 -6.68
CA ALA A 94 -24.80 10.95 -5.84
C ALA A 94 -24.90 12.32 -6.52
N ASN A 95 -25.22 13.36 -5.74
CA ASN A 95 -25.23 14.75 -6.21
C ASN A 95 -26.02 14.99 -7.52
N GLY A 96 -27.18 14.33 -7.66
CA GLY A 96 -28.04 14.41 -8.85
C GLY A 96 -27.50 13.69 -10.09
N GLN A 97 -26.37 13.00 -9.99
CA GLN A 97 -25.84 12.11 -11.01
C GLN A 97 -26.22 10.66 -10.69
N GLN A 98 -26.39 9.87 -11.74
CA GLN A 98 -26.75 8.46 -11.64
C GLN A 98 -25.83 7.63 -12.52
N GLN A 99 -25.38 6.50 -12.01
CA GLN A 99 -24.65 5.49 -12.76
C GLN A 99 -25.33 4.13 -12.59
N GLN A 100 -25.46 3.41 -13.69
CA GLN A 100 -25.91 2.02 -13.69
C GLN A 100 -24.70 1.12 -13.93
N GLN A 101 -24.55 0.15 -13.05
CA GLN A 101 -23.52 -0.88 -13.12
C GLN A 101 -24.14 -2.25 -12.96
N LYS A 102 -23.31 -3.28 -13.05
CA LYS A 102 -23.70 -4.64 -12.68
C LYS A 102 -22.82 -5.12 -11.53
N VAL A 103 -23.40 -5.93 -10.66
CA VAL A 103 -22.62 -6.74 -9.73
C VAL A 103 -21.68 -7.62 -10.55
N SER A 104 -20.38 -7.52 -10.31
CA SER A 104 -19.37 -8.27 -11.05
C SER A 104 -18.25 -8.71 -10.10
N PHE A 105 -18.03 -10.01 -10.00
CA PHE A 105 -16.95 -10.65 -9.23
C PHE A 105 -16.72 -12.07 -9.75
N ASP A 106 -15.58 -12.69 -9.43
CA ASP A 106 -15.38 -14.13 -9.67
C ASP A 106 -15.96 -14.93 -8.50
N PRO A 107 -17.02 -15.73 -8.69
CA PRO A 107 -17.61 -16.52 -7.61
C PRO A 107 -16.71 -17.68 -7.13
N LYS A 108 -15.64 -18.00 -7.88
CA LYS A 108 -14.63 -18.99 -7.47
C LYS A 108 -13.52 -18.39 -6.62
N ASP A 109 -13.41 -17.06 -6.59
CA ASP A 109 -12.48 -16.35 -5.74
C ASP A 109 -13.12 -16.15 -4.36
N LEU A 110 -12.60 -16.89 -3.37
CA LEU A 110 -13.04 -16.84 -1.97
C LEU A 110 -12.11 -15.99 -1.09
N GLU A 111 -10.99 -15.52 -1.65
CA GLU A 111 -9.94 -14.82 -0.90
C GLU A 111 -9.99 -13.31 -1.15
N ALA A 112 -10.25 -12.87 -2.39
CA ALA A 112 -10.27 -11.46 -2.71
C ALA A 112 -11.55 -10.75 -2.23
N GLU A 113 -11.38 -9.52 -1.73
CA GLU A 113 -12.52 -8.62 -1.52
C GLU A 113 -13.19 -8.28 -2.86
N ARG A 114 -14.51 -8.40 -2.91
CA ARG A 114 -15.30 -8.05 -4.10
C ARG A 114 -15.57 -6.55 -4.08
N ILE A 115 -14.78 -5.77 -4.80
CA ILE A 115 -14.86 -4.30 -4.79
C ILE A 115 -15.10 -3.76 -6.20
N ILE A 116 -16.06 -2.86 -6.35
CA ILE A 116 -16.18 -1.99 -7.51
C ILE A 116 -15.95 -0.53 -7.10
N GLN A 117 -15.21 0.20 -7.94
CA GLN A 117 -14.90 1.60 -7.70
C GLN A 117 -15.70 2.49 -8.67
N ILE A 118 -16.44 3.45 -8.14
CA ILE A 118 -17.30 4.35 -8.91
C ILE A 118 -17.09 5.77 -8.38
N ASN A 119 -16.69 6.67 -9.27
CA ASN A 119 -16.47 8.07 -8.91
C ASN A 119 -17.54 8.95 -9.56
N PHE A 120 -17.89 10.03 -8.87
CA PHE A 120 -18.79 11.08 -9.35
C PHE A 120 -18.05 12.41 -9.46
N GLY A 121 -18.39 13.20 -10.47
CA GLY A 121 -17.68 14.44 -10.80
C GLY A 121 -16.44 14.22 -11.69
N THR A 122 -15.56 15.21 -11.73
CA THR A 122 -14.39 15.22 -12.63
C THR A 122 -13.10 15.35 -11.85
N GLY A 123 -12.08 14.58 -12.24
CA GLY A 123 -10.73 14.77 -11.74
C GLY A 123 -10.56 14.46 -10.25
N CYS A 124 -11.27 13.46 -9.72
CA CYS A 124 -11.02 12.95 -8.37
C CYS A 124 -9.53 12.63 -8.19
N ILE A 125 -8.85 13.45 -7.39
CA ILE A 125 -7.37 13.45 -7.30
C ILE A 125 -6.85 12.23 -6.50
N GLU A 126 -7.72 11.50 -5.81
CA GLU A 126 -7.30 10.42 -4.93
C GLU A 126 -7.48 9.02 -5.54
N ASP A 127 -6.34 8.37 -5.77
CA ASP A 127 -6.26 6.91 -5.87
C ASP A 127 -5.80 6.36 -4.52
N ARG A 128 -6.75 5.93 -3.68
CA ARG A 128 -6.45 5.37 -2.35
C ARG A 128 -5.64 4.07 -2.40
N ARG A 129 -5.50 3.44 -3.58
CA ARG A 129 -4.62 2.27 -3.79
C ARG A 129 -3.18 2.67 -4.09
N SER A 130 -2.92 3.94 -4.35
CA SER A 130 -1.56 4.47 -4.55
C SER A 130 -0.77 4.39 -3.23
N THR A 131 0.35 3.67 -3.25
CA THR A 131 1.23 3.62 -2.09
C THR A 131 1.81 5.03 -1.85
N PRO A 132 1.65 5.61 -0.65
CA PRO A 132 2.08 6.98 -0.41
C PRO A 132 3.56 7.21 -0.73
N LEU A 133 3.89 8.34 -1.36
CA LEU A 133 5.26 8.69 -1.77
C LEU A 133 6.28 8.59 -0.62
N TRP A 134 5.86 8.91 0.61
CA TRP A 134 6.72 8.83 1.81
C TRP A 134 7.24 7.41 2.07
N VAL A 135 6.50 6.37 1.66
CA VAL A 135 6.95 4.97 1.77
C VAL A 135 8.16 4.73 0.87
N TYR A 136 8.12 5.18 -0.38
CA TYR A 136 9.25 5.07 -1.31
C TYR A 136 10.44 5.92 -0.87
N LEU A 137 10.19 7.14 -0.39
CA LEU A 137 11.24 8.01 0.14
C LEU A 137 11.92 7.40 1.38
N GLY A 138 11.13 6.82 2.28
CA GLY A 138 11.63 6.09 3.45
C GLY A 138 12.50 4.90 3.05
N LEU A 139 12.04 4.08 2.11
CA LEU A 139 12.80 2.93 1.60
C LEU A 139 14.12 3.35 0.95
N GLY A 140 14.09 4.41 0.13
CA GLY A 140 15.26 4.94 -0.54
C GLY A 140 16.32 5.47 0.43
N ALA A 141 15.91 6.18 1.48
CA ALA A 141 16.81 6.69 2.52
C ALA A 141 17.52 5.56 3.28
N VAL A 142 16.79 4.49 3.62
CA VAL A 142 17.39 3.30 4.27
C VAL A 142 18.39 2.61 3.34
N ALA A 143 18.06 2.41 2.06
CA ALA A 143 18.98 1.82 1.11
C ALA A 143 20.26 2.66 0.92
N ALA A 144 20.13 3.99 0.83
CA ALA A 144 21.26 4.90 0.66
C ALA A 144 22.20 4.91 1.88
N THR A 145 21.65 4.87 3.10
CA THR A 145 22.46 4.83 4.32
C THR A 145 23.24 3.52 4.45
N VAL A 146 22.60 2.38 4.21
CA VAL A 146 23.25 1.06 4.23
C VAL A 146 24.31 0.96 3.13
N GLY A 147 23.95 1.31 1.89
CA GLY A 147 24.86 1.30 0.74
C GLY A 147 26.06 2.24 0.94
N GLY A 148 25.81 3.45 1.43
CA GLY A 148 26.85 4.43 1.74
C GLY A 148 27.81 3.96 2.84
N PHE A 149 27.29 3.32 3.89
CA PHE A 149 28.13 2.79 4.97
C PHE A 149 29.02 1.64 4.51
N ILE A 150 28.49 0.70 3.71
CA ILE A 150 29.26 -0.41 3.12
C ILE A 150 30.32 0.14 2.15
N GLY A 151 29.93 1.07 1.26
CA GLY A 151 30.83 1.71 0.30
C GLY A 151 31.99 2.44 0.97
N LEU A 152 31.71 3.26 1.99
CA LEU A 152 32.72 3.95 2.80
C LEU A 152 33.70 2.98 3.47
N LYS A 153 33.20 1.84 3.95
CA LYS A 153 34.02 0.83 4.63
C LYS A 153 34.94 0.10 3.64
N LEU A 154 34.45 -0.22 2.45
CA LEU A 154 35.25 -0.82 1.37
C LEU A 154 36.37 0.14 0.91
N ILE A 155 36.05 1.40 0.63
CA ILE A 155 37.03 2.43 0.22
C ILE A 155 38.08 2.67 1.30
N ARG A 156 37.68 2.74 2.58
CA ARG A 156 38.63 2.90 3.69
C ARG A 156 39.53 1.67 3.86
N SER A 157 39.02 0.47 3.58
CA SER A 157 39.81 -0.76 3.66
C SER A 157 40.83 -0.88 2.54
N SER A 158 40.47 -0.53 1.29
CA SER A 158 41.39 -0.55 0.15
C SER A 158 42.54 0.46 0.32
N ARG A 159 42.23 1.70 0.75
CA ARG A 159 43.25 2.72 1.03
C ARG A 159 44.23 2.31 2.14
N LYS A 160 43.75 1.64 3.18
CA LYS A 160 44.61 1.10 4.25
C LYS A 160 45.50 -0.04 3.76
N GLN A 161 45.04 -0.82 2.78
CA GLN A 161 45.81 -1.92 2.20
C GLN A 161 46.87 -1.41 1.21
N GLU A 162 46.56 -0.37 0.43
CA GLU A 162 47.52 0.35 -0.43
C GLU A 162 48.62 1.04 0.37
N GLN A 163 48.28 1.73 1.47
CA GLN A 163 49.29 2.32 2.37
C GLN A 163 50.21 1.26 2.98
N LYS A 164 49.70 0.08 3.32
CA LYS A 164 50.53 -1.04 3.84
C LYS A 164 51.43 -1.63 2.76
N ARG A 165 50.97 -1.76 1.50
CA ARG A 165 51.80 -2.21 0.38
C ARG A 165 52.90 -1.21 0.01
N GLY A 166 52.60 0.10 -0.01
CA GLY A 166 53.60 1.14 -0.28
C GLY A 166 54.70 1.21 0.80
N ARG A 167 54.34 1.04 2.09
CA ARG A 167 55.31 1.02 3.20
C ARG A 167 56.18 -0.26 3.23
N SER A 168 55.69 -1.36 2.67
CA SER A 168 56.43 -2.63 2.55
C SER A 168 57.45 -2.60 1.40
N GLN A 169 57.18 -1.92 0.29
CA GLN A 169 58.14 -1.76 -0.82
C GLN A 169 59.22 -0.71 -0.51
N GLY A 170 58.94 0.32 0.29
CA GLY A 170 59.93 1.33 0.69
C GLY A 170 61.03 0.84 1.65
N LYS A 171 60.89 -0.35 2.25
CA LYS A 171 61.89 -0.94 3.16
C LYS A 171 62.86 -1.92 2.49
N ARG A 172 62.81 -2.09 1.15
CA ARG A 172 63.64 -3.07 0.41
C ARG A 172 64.66 -2.44 -0.55
N LYS A 173 65.03 -1.17 -0.33
CA LYS A 173 66.19 -0.53 -0.95
C LYS A 173 67.05 0.14 0.13
N GLN A 174 67.92 -0.64 0.76
CA GLN A 174 69.24 -0.24 1.24
C GLN A 174 70.13 -1.47 1.15
#